data_AF-A0A536NR62-F1
#
_entry.id   AF-A0A536NR62-F1
#
_cell.length_a   1.000
_cell.length_b   1.000
_cell.length_c   1.000
_cell.angle_alpha   90.00
_cell.angle_beta   90.00
_cell.angle_gamma   90.00
#
_symmetry.space_group_name_H-M   'P 1'
#
loop_
_entity.id
_entity.type
_entity.pdbx_description
1 polymer ?
#
loop_
_entity_poly.entity_id
_entity_poly.type
_entity_poly.pdbx_seq_one_letter_code
_entity_poly.pdbx_strand_id
1 'polypeptide(L)' 'WGPGTRIPALILAPHLQTDFVVDSAQYDTTSILATIEHRWGLAPLGTRDAAVRDLSSVYNAQ' A
#
# COMPACT_ATOMS: atom_id res chain seq x y z
N TRP A 1 3.39 16.78 12.77
CA TRP A 1 2.17 16.79 11.92
C TRP A 1 2.12 15.44 11.22
N GLY A 2 1.04 14.68 11.42
CA GLY A 2 0.91 13.28 10.99
C GLY A 2 -0.08 13.11 9.85
N PRO A 3 -0.44 11.87 9.47
CA PRO A 3 -1.48 11.64 8.49
C PRO A 3 -2.78 12.37 8.90
N GLY A 4 -3.46 12.97 7.93
CA GLY A 4 -4.76 13.60 8.14
C GLY A 4 -5.86 12.57 8.42
N THR A 5 -7.12 12.99 8.24
CA THR A 5 -8.29 12.09 8.36
C THR A 5 -8.11 10.83 7.53
N ARG A 6 -8.44 9.66 8.10
CA ARG A 6 -8.41 8.38 7.38
C ARG A 6 -9.38 8.41 6.19
N ILE A 7 -8.92 7.92 5.05
CA ILE A 7 -9.70 7.76 3.82
C ILE A 7 -9.77 6.28 3.44
N PRO A 8 -10.81 5.83 2.73
CA PRO A 8 -10.87 4.48 2.21
C PRO A 8 -9.83 4.27 1.09
N ALA A 9 -9.34 3.03 0.98
CA ALA A 9 -8.57 2.54 -0.15
C ALA A 9 -9.13 1.18 -0.59
N LEU A 10 -9.17 0.94 -1.90
CA LEU A 10 -9.62 -0.32 -2.47
C LEU A 10 -8.57 -0.82 -3.46
N ILE A 11 -8.25 -2.11 -3.40
CA ILE A 11 -7.34 -2.76 -4.34
C ILE A 11 -8.10 -3.81 -5.12
N LEU A 12 -8.10 -3.66 -6.44
CA LEU A 12 -8.71 -4.58 -7.38
C LEU A 12 -7.59 -5.20 -8.21
N ALA A 13 -7.31 -6.47 -7.98
CA ALA A 13 -6.19 -7.17 -8.59
C ALA A 13 -6.50 -8.66 -8.79
N PRO A 14 -5.88 -9.33 -9.78
CA PRO A 14 -5.91 -10.79 -9.87
C PRO A 14 -5.13 -11.43 -8.72
N HIS A 15 -5.43 -12.69 -8.42
CA HIS A 15 -4.71 -13.50 -7.41
C HIS A 15 -4.78 -12.99 -5.97
N LEU A 16 -5.80 -12.19 -5.62
CA LEU A 16 -6.14 -11.99 -4.21
C LEU A 16 -6.57 -13.34 -3.60
N GLN A 17 -6.25 -13.57 -2.32
CA GLN A 17 -6.50 -14.87 -1.69
C GLN A 17 -7.99 -15.22 -1.59
N THR A 18 -8.84 -14.21 -1.53
CA THR A 18 -10.30 -14.34 -1.41
C THR A 18 -11.01 -13.28 -2.24
N ASP A 19 -12.30 -13.48 -2.49
CA ASP A 19 -13.16 -12.50 -3.19
C ASP A 19 -13.28 -11.16 -2.41
N PHE A 20 -13.09 -11.21 -1.09
CA PHE A 20 -13.10 -10.06 -0.21
C PHE A 20 -12.28 -10.31 1.06
N VAL A 21 -11.41 -9.36 1.40
CA VAL A 21 -10.66 -9.33 2.65
C VAL A 21 -10.37 -7.89 3.05
N VAL A 22 -10.19 -7.64 4.35
CA VAL A 22 -9.77 -6.34 4.87
C VAL A 22 -8.32 -6.43 5.31
N ASP A 23 -7.42 -5.79 4.56
CA ASP A 23 -6.05 -5.60 5.01
C ASP A 23 -6.01 -4.54 6.12
N SER A 24 -5.59 -4.95 7.33
CA SER A 24 -5.54 -4.09 8.52
C SER A 24 -4.18 -3.41 8.73
N ALA A 25 -3.28 -3.56 7.76
CA ALA A 25 -2.06 -2.79 7.66
C ALA A 25 -2.30 -1.26 7.73
N GLN A 26 -1.39 -0.55 8.40
CA GLN A 26 -1.40 0.92 8.36
C GLN A 26 -0.73 1.42 7.08
N TYR A 27 -1.41 2.35 6.42
CA TYR A 27 -0.99 3.00 5.20
C TYR A 27 -1.24 4.51 5.27
N ASP A 28 -0.44 5.28 4.55
CA ASP A 28 -0.77 6.63 4.13
C ASP A 28 -0.75 6.77 2.60
N THR A 29 -0.98 7.97 2.07
CA THR A 29 -1.01 8.21 0.62
C THR A 29 0.31 7.91 -0.10
N THR A 30 1.45 7.94 0.60
CA THR A 30 2.76 7.59 0.01
C THR A 30 2.93 6.09 -0.19
N SER A 31 2.09 5.25 0.44
CA SER A 31 2.04 3.80 0.20
C SER A 31 1.69 3.47 -1.26
N ILE A 32 0.93 4.35 -1.93
CA ILE A 32 0.63 4.21 -3.37
C ILE A 32 1.93 4.36 -4.17
N LEU A 33 2.75 5.37 -3.85
CA LEU A 33 4.03 5.60 -4.52
C LEU A 33 5.02 4.46 -4.25
N ALA A 34 5.15 4.01 -3.00
CA ALA A 34 5.98 2.86 -2.65
C ALA A 34 5.57 1.59 -3.42
N THR A 35 4.26 1.39 -3.66
CA THR A 35 3.76 0.27 -4.48
C THR A 35 4.21 0.36 -5.94
N ILE A 36 4.23 1.57 -6.51
CA ILE A 36 4.72 1.82 -7.86
C ILE A 36 6.22 1.52 -7.90
N GLU A 37 6.99 2.11 -6.98
CA GLU A 37 8.44 1.97 -6.94
C GLU A 37 8.86 0.50 -6.81
N HIS A 38 8.26 -0.24 -5.89
CA HIS A 38 8.55 -1.67 -5.72
C HIS A 38 8.13 -2.51 -6.92
N ARG A 39 6.97 -2.22 -7.54
CA ARG A 39 6.49 -2.99 -8.70
C ARG A 39 7.41 -2.86 -9.91
N TRP A 40 8.02 -1.71 -10.11
CA TRP A 40 8.87 -1.43 -11.28
C TRP A 40 10.36 -1.33 -10.96
N GLY A 41 10.78 -1.62 -9.72
CA GLY A 41 12.17 -1.57 -9.31
C GLY A 41 12.78 -0.16 -9.37
N LEU A 42 11.98 0.86 -9.07
CA LEU A 42 12.41 2.26 -9.08
C LEU A 42 13.02 2.64 -7.73
N ALA A 43 13.90 3.63 -7.74
CA ALA A 43 14.39 4.25 -6.52
C ALA A 43 13.29 5.12 -5.87
N PRO A 44 13.21 5.18 -4.53
CA PRO A 44 12.31 6.09 -3.83
C PRO A 44 12.52 7.55 -4.23
N LEU A 45 11.44 8.29 -4.41
CA LEU A 45 11.49 9.74 -4.70
C LEU A 45 11.80 10.57 -3.45
N GLY A 46 11.54 10.04 -2.26
CA GLY A 46 11.73 10.74 -1.01
C GLY A 46 11.89 9.83 0.19
N THR A 47 12.18 10.43 1.35
CA THR A 47 12.38 9.67 2.59
C THR A 47 11.08 9.13 3.18
N ARG A 48 9.92 9.63 2.74
CA ARG A 48 8.62 9.26 3.31
C ARG A 48 8.09 7.99 2.67
N ASP A 49 8.04 7.96 1.34
CA ASP A 49 7.75 6.78 0.51
C ASP A 49 8.72 5.64 0.82
N ALA A 50 10.02 5.94 1.00
CA ALA A 50 11.01 4.95 1.44
C ALA A 50 10.73 4.33 2.83
N ALA A 51 9.94 4.98 3.68
CA ALA A 51 9.70 4.57 5.07
C ALA A 51 8.31 3.97 5.31
N VAL A 52 7.45 3.96 4.30
CA VAL A 52 6.10 3.36 4.40
C VAL A 52 6.07 1.98 3.78
N ARG A 53 5.02 1.24 4.12
CA ARG A 53 4.73 -0.05 3.48
C ARG A 53 4.09 0.21 2.12
N ASP A 54 4.44 -0.60 1.14
CA ASP A 54 3.63 -0.70 -0.07
C ASP A 54 2.32 -1.44 0.22
N LEU A 55 1.41 -1.44 -0.74
CA LEU A 55 0.09 -2.06 -0.62
C LEU A 55 0.10 -3.58 -0.89
N SER A 56 1.26 -4.24 -0.87
CA SER A 56 1.36 -5.66 -1.27
C SER A 56 0.86 -6.65 -0.23
N SER A 57 0.63 -6.26 1.04
CA SER A 57 0.13 -7.24 2.02
C SER A 57 -1.27 -7.74 1.75
N VAL A 58 -2.04 -7.11 0.85
CA VAL A 58 -3.34 -7.64 0.40
C VAL A 58 -3.24 -9.06 -0.19
N TYR A 59 -2.08 -9.45 -0.74
CA TYR A 59 -1.86 -10.81 -1.25
C TYR A 59 -1.63 -11.84 -0.14
N ASN A 60 -1.45 -11.40 1.10
CA ASN A 60 -1.25 -12.23 2.30
C ASN A 60 -2.28 -11.98 3.40
N ALA A 61 -3.27 -11.11 3.15
CA ALA A 61 -4.30 -10.79 4.12
C ALA A 61 -5.27 -11.97 4.28
N GLN A 62 -5.70 -12.22 5.52
CA GLN A 62 -6.66 -13.26 5.90
C GLN A 62 -7.90 -12.65 6.54
#